data_AF-A0A2B7Y7U6-F1
#
_entry.id   AF-A0A2B7Y7U6-F1
#
_cell.length_a   1.000
_cell.length_b   1.000
_cell.length_c   1.000
_cell.angle_alpha   90.00
_cell.angle_beta   90.00
_cell.angle_gamma   90.00
#
_symmetry.space_group_name_H-M   'P 1'
#
loop_
_entity.id
_entity.type
_entity.pdbx_description
1 polymer ?
#
loop_
_entity_poly.entity_id
_entity_poly.type
_entity_poly.pdbx_seq_one_letter_code
_entity_poly.pdbx_strand_id
1 'polypeptide(L)'
;MLFDSCAFWGHNEADLGTWRAARYNLGAPFFKEYRKKMGVSEPKEDWDDRNALYAPRYDLPLSAMFREEPKFRNMAMAEMQRLVDKYPNGYEGEDKLAVKTLKPKVSINEIIPQPTLETGTQIIRV
;
A
#
# COMPACT_ATOMS: atom_id res chain seq x y z
N MET A 1 -0.28 -18.25 18.66
CA MET A 1 -0.71 -17.24 19.64
C MET A 1 -0.38 -15.88 19.03
N LEU A 2 -1.29 -14.89 19.12
CA LEU A 2 -1.15 -13.57 18.52
C LEU A 2 -1.06 -12.53 19.65
N PHE A 3 -0.13 -11.57 19.53
CA PHE A 3 0.13 -10.51 20.52
C PHE A 3 0.09 -9.14 19.84
N ASP A 4 0.05 -8.06 20.63
CA ASP A 4 0.08 -6.67 20.17
C ASP A 4 -0.98 -6.34 19.10
N SER A 5 -2.24 -6.64 19.40
CA SER A 5 -3.33 -6.44 18.46
C SER A 5 -3.57 -4.95 18.18
N CYS A 6 -3.53 -4.59 16.90
CA CYS A 6 -4.03 -3.31 16.39
C CYS A 6 -5.43 -3.51 15.81
N ALA A 7 -6.34 -3.98 16.66
CA ALA A 7 -7.69 -4.40 16.25
C ALA A 7 -8.52 -3.21 15.78
N PHE A 8 -9.29 -3.43 14.72
CA PHE A 8 -10.24 -2.47 14.18
C PHE A 8 -11.39 -3.25 13.53
N TRP A 9 -12.53 -2.59 13.34
CA TRP A 9 -13.65 -3.17 12.61
C TRP A 9 -13.54 -2.78 11.13
N GLY A 10 -13.45 -3.78 10.25
CA GLY A 10 -13.21 -3.54 8.83
C GLY A 10 -13.35 -4.81 7.99
N HIS A 11 -12.93 -4.72 6.73
CA HIS A 11 -12.97 -5.84 5.81
C HIS A 11 -12.08 -6.98 6.32
N ASN A 12 -12.59 -8.22 6.30
CA ASN A 12 -11.88 -9.39 6.82
C ASN A 12 -10.55 -9.65 6.12
N GLU A 13 -10.41 -9.26 4.85
CA GLU A 13 -9.14 -9.39 4.11
C GLU A 13 -8.10 -8.33 4.49
N ALA A 14 -8.45 -7.32 5.29
CA ALA A 14 -7.53 -6.23 5.60
C ALA A 14 -6.28 -6.68 6.38
N ASP A 15 -6.42 -7.68 7.26
CA ASP A 15 -5.28 -8.24 8.00
C ASP A 15 -4.38 -9.14 7.13
N LEU A 16 -4.88 -9.60 5.99
CA LEU A 16 -4.12 -10.44 5.06
C LEU A 16 -3.00 -9.66 4.34
N GLY A 17 -3.16 -8.35 4.17
CA GLY A 17 -2.15 -7.48 3.56
C GLY A 17 -0.81 -7.56 4.29
N THR A 18 -0.83 -7.56 5.62
CA THR A 18 0.38 -7.75 6.45
C THR A 18 1.00 -9.11 6.25
N TRP A 19 0.16 -10.14 6.18
CA TRP A 19 0.53 -11.56 6.18
C TRP A 19 1.11 -12.04 4.85
N ARG A 20 0.95 -11.28 3.76
CA ARG A 20 1.64 -11.52 2.48
C ARG A 20 3.14 -11.26 2.57
N ALA A 21 3.56 -10.36 3.46
CA ALA A 21 4.97 -10.02 3.57
C ALA A 21 5.79 -11.25 4.00
N ALA A 22 6.90 -11.50 3.28
CA ALA A 22 7.77 -12.66 3.51
C ALA A 22 8.22 -12.81 4.96
N ARG A 23 8.32 -11.69 5.71
CA ARG A 23 8.70 -11.64 7.13
C ARG A 23 7.83 -12.49 8.06
N TYR A 24 6.56 -12.77 7.71
CA TYR A 24 5.67 -13.57 8.55
C TYR A 24 5.62 -15.06 8.21
N ASN A 25 6.21 -15.47 7.09
CA ASN A 25 6.38 -16.86 6.69
C ASN A 25 5.10 -17.74 6.80
N LEU A 26 3.91 -17.17 6.57
CA LEU A 26 2.65 -17.92 6.59
C LEU A 26 2.46 -18.79 5.34
N GLY A 27 2.98 -18.30 4.20
CA GLY A 27 3.04 -19.04 2.94
C GLY A 27 1.69 -19.34 2.28
N ALA A 28 1.73 -19.96 1.10
CA ALA A 28 0.55 -20.32 0.32
C ALA A 28 -0.46 -21.24 1.05
N PRO A 29 -0.05 -22.21 1.90
CA PRO A 29 -0.99 -23.08 2.61
C PRO A 29 -1.95 -22.31 3.51
N PHE A 30 -1.45 -21.28 4.20
CA PHE A 30 -2.27 -20.43 5.07
C PHE A 30 -3.38 -19.74 4.27
N PHE A 31 -3.03 -19.07 3.17
CA PHE A 31 -4.00 -18.36 2.33
C PHE A 31 -5.00 -19.32 1.67
N LYS A 32 -4.60 -20.56 1.36
CA LYS A 32 -5.51 -21.59 0.83
C LYS A 32 -6.58 -21.96 1.85
N GLU A 33 -6.19 -22.25 3.09
CA GLU A 33 -7.13 -22.60 4.15
C GLU A 33 -7.98 -21.40 4.60
N TYR A 34 -7.42 -20.20 4.62
CA TYR A 34 -8.18 -18.97 4.90
C TYR A 34 -9.31 -18.78 3.88
N ARG A 35 -8.98 -18.84 2.58
CA ARG A 35 -9.97 -18.73 1.49
C ARG A 35 -11.05 -19.81 1.57
N LYS A 36 -10.69 -21.04 1.98
CA LYS A 36 -11.65 -22.14 2.17
C LYS A 36 -12.63 -21.87 3.31
N LYS A 37 -12.19 -21.24 4.40
CA LYS A 37 -13.01 -21.00 5.60
C LYS A 37 -13.83 -19.72 5.51
N MET A 38 -13.23 -18.63 5.06
CA MET A 38 -13.85 -17.30 5.05
C MET A 38 -14.50 -16.97 3.71
N GLY A 39 -14.11 -17.65 2.63
CA GLY A 39 -14.44 -17.23 1.28
C GLY A 39 -13.56 -16.07 0.80
N VAL A 40 -13.75 -15.72 -0.47
CA VAL A 40 -13.14 -14.56 -1.14
C VAL A 40 -14.28 -13.56 -1.33
N SER A 41 -14.11 -12.33 -0.86
CA SER A 41 -15.13 -11.29 -1.03
C SER A 41 -15.24 -10.87 -2.50
N GLU A 42 -16.42 -10.46 -2.93
CA GLU A 42 -16.62 -9.90 -4.27
C GLU A 42 -16.00 -8.49 -4.37
N PRO A 43 -15.43 -8.10 -5.53
CA PRO A 43 -15.19 -8.92 -6.73
C PRO A 43 -14.04 -9.93 -6.51
N LYS A 44 -14.23 -11.20 -6.86
CA LYS A 44 -13.24 -12.25 -6.57
C LYS A 44 -11.89 -12.04 -7.27
N GLU A 45 -11.92 -11.47 -8.46
CA GLU A 45 -10.77 -11.13 -9.31
C GLU A 45 -9.83 -10.12 -8.66
N ASP A 46 -10.38 -9.21 -7.83
CA ASP A 46 -9.63 -8.14 -7.18
C ASP A 46 -9.01 -8.56 -5.85
N TRP A 47 -9.08 -9.85 -5.49
CA TRP A 47 -8.54 -10.34 -4.22
C TRP A 47 -7.07 -9.94 -4.00
N ASP A 48 -6.19 -10.17 -4.97
CA ASP A 48 -4.77 -9.86 -4.80
C ASP A 48 -4.51 -8.34 -4.78
N ASP A 49 -5.29 -7.57 -5.55
CA ASP A 49 -5.17 -6.12 -5.61
C ASP A 49 -5.71 -5.44 -4.35
N ARG A 50 -6.81 -5.95 -3.75
CA ARG A 50 -7.27 -5.51 -2.43
C ARG A 50 -6.22 -5.77 -1.36
N ASN A 51 -5.59 -6.94 -1.38
CA ASN A 51 -4.53 -7.25 -0.43
C ASN A 51 -3.30 -6.34 -0.60
N ALA A 52 -2.92 -6.04 -1.85
CA ALA A 52 -1.90 -5.06 -2.15
C ALA A 52 -2.29 -3.65 -1.69
N LEU A 53 -3.57 -3.27 -1.83
CA LEU A 53 -4.10 -2.00 -1.36
C LEU A 53 -4.10 -1.88 0.17
N TYR A 54 -4.28 -2.99 0.90
CA TYR A 54 -4.22 -3.02 2.36
C TYR A 54 -2.80 -3.05 2.92
N ALA A 55 -1.80 -3.53 2.16
CA ALA A 55 -0.41 -3.62 2.62
C ALA A 55 0.21 -2.28 3.07
N PRO A 56 0.01 -1.13 2.38
CA PRO A 56 0.49 0.18 2.81
C PRO A 56 0.11 0.58 4.23
N ARG A 57 -1.05 0.12 4.76
CA ARG A 57 -1.46 0.36 6.15
C ARG A 57 -0.38 -0.08 7.15
N TYR A 58 0.37 -1.12 6.81
CA TYR A 58 1.39 -1.71 7.68
C TYR A 58 2.81 -1.33 7.24
N ASP A 59 3.06 -1.24 5.94
CA ASP A 59 4.41 -0.95 5.43
C ASP A 59 4.81 0.52 5.63
N LEU A 60 3.86 1.47 5.62
CA LEU A 60 4.15 2.89 5.90
C LEU A 60 4.57 3.14 7.35
N PRO A 61 3.86 2.63 8.38
CA PRO A 61 4.35 2.70 9.77
C PRO A 61 5.72 2.04 9.95
N LEU A 62 5.98 0.90 9.30
CA LEU A 62 7.30 0.26 9.34
C LEU A 62 8.38 1.16 8.72
N SER A 63 8.07 1.83 7.61
CA SER A 63 9.00 2.81 7.02
C SER A 63 9.28 4.00 7.95
N ALA A 64 8.30 4.44 8.74
CA ALA A 64 8.50 5.53 9.70
C ALA A 64 9.33 5.09 10.92
N MET A 65 9.15 3.83 11.36
CA MET A 65 9.89 3.26 12.49
C MET A 65 11.33 2.91 12.13
N PHE A 66 11.55 2.33 10.95
CA PHE A 66 12.85 1.86 10.47
C PHE A 66 13.38 2.78 9.37
N ARG A 67 13.68 4.03 9.73
CA ARG A 67 14.07 5.09 8.78
C ARG A 67 15.33 4.76 7.97
N GLU A 68 16.27 4.04 8.59
CA GLU A 68 17.53 3.60 7.96
C GLU A 68 17.34 2.41 7.01
N GLU A 69 16.15 1.78 7.00
CA GLU A 69 15.85 0.62 6.17
C GLU A 69 14.91 1.01 5.02
N PRO A 70 15.44 1.37 3.84
CA PRO A 70 14.61 1.84 2.72
C PRO A 70 13.67 0.76 2.17
N LYS A 71 13.88 -0.51 2.53
CA LYS A 71 13.11 -1.66 2.04
C LYS A 71 11.60 -1.49 2.26
N PHE A 72 11.19 -0.96 3.42
CA PHE A 72 9.76 -0.82 3.74
C PHE A 72 9.10 0.26 2.89
N ARG A 73 9.80 1.39 2.69
CA ARG A 73 9.34 2.45 1.79
C ARG A 73 9.25 1.94 0.35
N ASN A 74 10.27 1.22 -0.10
CA ASN A 74 10.35 0.68 -1.46
C ASN A 74 9.25 -0.36 -1.71
N MET A 75 8.94 -1.21 -0.74
CA MET A 75 7.83 -2.17 -0.82
C MET A 75 6.48 -1.45 -0.97
N ALA A 76 6.21 -0.46 -0.13
CA ALA A 76 4.98 0.32 -0.21
C ALA A 76 4.87 1.05 -1.56
N MET A 77 5.95 1.71 -2.01
CA MET A 77 6.00 2.39 -3.30
C MET A 77 5.79 1.43 -4.47
N ALA A 78 6.38 0.24 -4.44
CA ALA A 78 6.23 -0.76 -5.49
C ALA A 78 4.79 -1.26 -5.63
N GLU A 79 4.11 -1.58 -4.52
CA GLU A 79 2.70 -2.01 -4.56
C GLU A 79 1.78 -0.85 -4.98
N MET A 80 2.03 0.38 -4.51
CA MET A 80 1.27 1.55 -4.95
C MET A 80 1.44 1.80 -6.45
N GLN A 81 2.67 1.73 -6.96
CA GLN A 81 2.94 1.90 -8.40
C GLN A 81 2.26 0.80 -9.22
N ARG A 82 2.33 -0.47 -8.78
CA ARG A 82 1.65 -1.59 -9.43
C ARG A 82 0.14 -1.35 -9.56
N LEU A 83 -0.49 -0.83 -8.51
CA LEU A 83 -1.92 -0.54 -8.52
C LEU A 83 -2.25 0.64 -9.43
N VAL A 84 -1.46 1.71 -9.41
CA VAL A 84 -1.66 2.88 -10.31
C VAL A 84 -1.50 2.47 -11.78
N ASP A 85 -0.49 1.65 -12.08
CA ASP A 85 -0.26 1.15 -13.45
C ASP A 85 -1.39 0.24 -13.93
N LYS A 86 -1.96 -0.57 -13.03
CA LYS A 86 -3.08 -1.47 -13.35
C LYS A 86 -4.41 -0.72 -13.50
N TYR A 87 -4.63 0.32 -12.70
CA TYR A 87 -5.88 1.10 -12.67
C TYR A 87 -5.61 2.58 -12.99
N PRO A 88 -5.17 2.93 -14.21
CA PRO A 88 -4.74 4.29 -14.57
C PRO A 88 -5.89 5.30 -14.52
N ASN A 89 -7.14 4.84 -14.66
CA ASN A 89 -8.33 5.68 -14.61
C ASN A 89 -8.92 5.80 -13.19
N GLY A 90 -8.35 5.10 -12.20
CA GLY A 90 -8.83 5.10 -10.83
C GLY A 90 -10.12 4.28 -10.63
N TYR A 91 -11.00 4.77 -9.76
CA TYR A 91 -12.26 4.13 -9.40
C TYR A 91 -13.28 4.22 -10.55
N GLU A 92 -13.82 3.07 -10.97
CA GLU A 92 -14.75 2.95 -12.11
C GLU A 92 -16.22 2.71 -11.67
N GLY A 93 -16.56 2.96 -10.39
CA GLY A 93 -17.90 2.70 -9.85
C GLY A 93 -19.04 3.52 -10.48
N GLU A 94 -20.27 3.06 -10.22
CA GLU A 94 -21.53 3.16 -11.00
C GLU A 94 -21.91 4.50 -11.66
N ASP A 95 -21.10 5.08 -12.53
CA ASP A 95 -21.52 6.24 -13.33
C ASP A 95 -21.41 6.01 -14.85
N LYS A 96 -22.53 5.47 -15.35
CA LYS A 96 -23.23 6.04 -16.51
C LYS A 96 -23.74 7.48 -16.25
N LEU A 97 -23.40 8.13 -15.14
CA LEU A 97 -23.70 9.53 -14.85
C LEU A 97 -22.41 10.35 -14.67
N ALA A 98 -21.81 10.68 -15.82
CA ALA A 98 -21.14 11.97 -16.04
C ALA A 98 -20.04 12.38 -15.05
N VAL A 99 -18.88 11.71 -15.06
CA VAL A 99 -17.65 12.34 -14.57
C VAL A 99 -17.13 13.33 -15.61
N LYS A 100 -17.50 14.62 -15.45
CA LYS A 100 -16.73 15.73 -16.01
C LYS A 100 -15.30 15.62 -15.47
N THR A 101 -14.34 15.53 -16.38
CA THR A 101 -12.89 15.51 -16.14
C THR A 101 -12.49 16.59 -15.13
N LEU A 102 -12.31 16.23 -13.87
CA LEU A 102 -11.64 17.09 -12.90
C LEU A 102 -10.14 16.98 -13.14
N LYS A 103 -9.55 18.07 -13.63
CA LYS A 103 -8.09 18.20 -13.70
C LYS A 103 -7.52 18.09 -12.28
N PRO A 104 -6.36 17.44 -12.09
CA PRO A 104 -5.70 17.39 -10.79
C PRO A 104 -5.50 18.83 -10.29
N LYS A 105 -5.97 19.11 -9.07
CA LYS A 105 -5.98 20.46 -8.50
C LYS A 105 -4.59 20.92 -8.03
N VAL A 106 -3.62 19.99 -7.97
CA VAL A 106 -2.24 20.24 -7.52
C VAL A 106 -1.30 19.41 -8.39
N SER A 107 -0.25 20.04 -8.90
CA SER A 107 0.80 19.37 -9.66
C SER A 107 1.67 18.56 -8.69
N ILE A 108 2.07 17.33 -9.07
CA ILE A 108 3.02 16.51 -8.27
C ILE A 108 4.33 17.27 -7.95
N ASN A 109 4.69 18.24 -8.78
CA ASN A 109 5.85 19.11 -8.57
C ASN A 109 5.66 20.18 -7.48
N GLU A 110 4.42 20.44 -7.05
CA GLU A 110 4.10 21.36 -5.93
C GLU A 110 4.10 20.63 -4.59
N ILE A 111 3.94 19.30 -4.59
CA ILE A 111 3.87 18.47 -3.36
C ILE A 111 5.27 18.07 -2.90
N ILE A 112 6.20 17.87 -3.84
CA ILE A 112 7.59 17.50 -3.57
C ILE A 112 8.47 18.64 -4.08
N PRO A 113 9.02 19.50 -3.21
CA PRO A 113 9.98 20.49 -3.66
C PRO A 113 11.18 19.77 -4.27
N GLN A 114 11.52 20.15 -5.50
CA GLN A 114 12.70 19.63 -6.20
C GLN A 114 13.94 19.92 -5.34
N PRO A 115 14.87 18.95 -5.16
CA PRO A 115 16.09 19.22 -4.42
C PRO A 115 16.85 20.33 -5.14
N THR A 116 17.00 21.48 -4.46
CA THR A 116 17.82 22.58 -4.94
C THR A 116 19.26 22.10 -4.98
N LEU A 117 19.79 21.95 -6.20
CA LEU A 117 21.22 21.80 -6.44
C LEU A 117 21.91 23.12 -6.10
N GLU A 118 22.05 23.43 -4.82
CA GLU A 118 22.98 24.45 -4.34
C GLU A 118 24.21 23.75 -3.78
N THR A 119 25.22 23.74 -4.64
CA THR A 119 26.63 23.52 -4.34
C THR A 119 27.09 24.30 -3.11
N GLY A 120 27.78 23.63 -2.18
CA GLY A 120 28.71 24.30 -1.26
C GLY A 120 28.71 23.77 0.17
N THR A 121 29.52 22.75 0.42
CA THR A 121 30.31 22.50 1.65
C THR A 121 29.88 23.20 2.95
N GLN A 122 29.39 22.46 3.94
CA GLN A 122 30.11 22.39 5.22
C GLN A 122 29.80 21.13 6.05
N ILE A 123 30.89 20.52 6.48
CA ILE A 123 31.05 19.37 7.37
C ILE A 123 30.41 19.67 8.73
N ILE A 124 29.61 18.74 9.27
CA ILE A 124 29.51 18.56 10.73
C ILE A 124 29.61 17.07 11.05
N ARG A 125 30.78 16.68 11.55
CA ARG A 125 30.96 15.50 12.39
C ARG A 125 30.38 15.81 13.77
N VAL A 126 29.49 14.96 14.27
CA VAL A 126 29.50 14.43 15.65
C VAL A 126 28.99 13.00 15.58
#